data_AF-A0A9D9ES35-F1
#
_entry.id   AF-A0A9D9ES35-F1
#
_cell.length_a   1.000
_cell.length_b   1.000
_cell.length_c   1.000
_cell.angle_alpha   90.00
_cell.angle_beta   90.00
_cell.angle_gamma   90.00
#
_symmetry.space_group_name_H-M   'P 1'
#
loop_
_entity.id
_entity.type
_entity.pdbx_description
1 polymer ?
#
loop_
_entity_poly.entity_id
_entity_poly.type
_entity_poly.pdbx_seq_one_letter_code
_entity_poly.pdbx_strand_id
1 'polypeptide(L)'
;MIDIKDKRDCCGCNACGDICPKEAVSFETDIEGFWYPVVDRAKCVDCGLCEKVCPVLHADACRVSNEELPVCYVAENKNVSIVFASTSGGVFSVFADAAYREKGYVGGAVFNDDFSVRHILSAKREDIARIRGSKYIQSSFSGFYTAVKKALNEGDFVVVCGGPCQMAALRTFLGKDYDNLILIDYICRGIGSPKAFQNYLRSFEKRYGSPVVHARAKAKDLGWRNLTQQVDLADGRRIFETSAESAWTSHFNRDGLFHRPSCHACRFRGFPRVSDITIADFWGVEKIKLENIKDKNLGLSLIMVNSKKGSSFFETVKKKFNFQQVPFEMAVRGNAHLYRNVQQEPVDREEFYRALDRMSLQEALSVFYQNYNRIPLLRRMRRTVKNILRFGYAFIRYTRLHPRPVLQFFRWNSVPEILRGNMLLPTPHCVIQNHGKIKVKGVVVLGGKRVLKSKAETRLLIDKGGVFETAGACTIGYGSDIQVFHSGHLVFEGGNIINSDAVIICAEDIRIGKNTAIGRGVVIRDNHGEHWMNIPGYRPSRPVQIGEHVWFGERAVVMPGVKIGSGSVISACSVVTGNLPARCLCAGHPAQVIQTEIAFKL
;
A
#
# COMPACT_ATOMS: atom_id res chain seq x y z
N MET A 1 35.58 23.81 -3.54
CA MET A 1 35.00 22.56 -4.10
C MET A 1 34.08 21.87 -3.09
N ILE A 2 33.05 21.15 -3.54
CA ILE A 2 32.14 20.41 -2.64
C ILE A 2 32.90 19.31 -1.87
N ASP A 3 32.72 19.27 -0.55
CA ASP A 3 33.34 18.28 0.33
C ASP A 3 32.33 17.88 1.43
N ILE A 4 32.00 16.60 1.51
CA ILE A 4 30.97 16.09 2.44
C ILE A 4 31.66 15.42 3.63
N LYS A 5 31.81 16.19 4.72
CA LYS A 5 32.38 15.69 5.99
C LYS A 5 31.35 14.96 6.84
N ASP A 6 30.09 15.40 6.77
CA ASP A 6 28.97 14.78 7.46
C ASP A 6 27.91 14.36 6.44
N LYS A 7 27.48 13.09 6.52
CA LYS A 7 26.43 12.53 5.66
C LYS A 7 25.09 13.27 5.77
N ARG A 8 24.86 14.00 6.87
CA ARG A 8 23.67 14.85 7.08
C ARG A 8 23.64 16.07 6.14
N ASP A 9 24.79 16.50 5.64
CA ASP A 9 24.93 17.71 4.82
C ASP A 9 24.76 17.45 3.32
N CYS A 10 24.43 16.21 2.92
CA CYS A 10 24.19 15.85 1.52
C CYS A 10 22.80 15.25 1.33
N CYS A 11 21.92 15.93 0.60
CA CYS A 11 20.61 15.38 0.24
C CYS A 11 20.65 14.38 -0.94
N GLY A 12 21.81 14.18 -1.57
CA GLY A 12 22.01 13.18 -2.61
C GLY A 12 21.32 13.52 -3.94
N CYS A 13 21.24 14.80 -4.30
CA CYS A 13 20.50 15.31 -5.45
C CYS A 13 21.27 15.27 -6.78
N ASN A 14 22.55 14.90 -6.84
CA ASN A 14 23.40 14.91 -8.04
C ASN A 14 23.70 16.27 -8.72
N ALA A 15 23.15 17.40 -8.26
CA ALA A 15 23.34 18.71 -8.92
C ALA A 15 24.82 19.13 -9.07
N CYS A 16 25.68 18.79 -8.11
CA CYS A 16 27.12 19.07 -8.16
C CYS A 16 27.84 18.32 -9.29
N GLY A 17 27.34 17.15 -9.68
CA GLY A 17 27.83 16.38 -10.83
C GLY A 17 27.40 17.01 -12.14
N ASP A 18 26.09 17.26 -12.30
CA ASP A 18 25.51 17.83 -13.52
C ASP A 18 26.11 19.20 -13.90
N ILE A 19 26.47 20.03 -12.91
CA ILE A 19 27.05 21.36 -13.18
C ILE A 19 28.55 21.31 -13.50
N CYS A 20 29.24 20.19 -13.23
CA CYS A 20 30.70 20.13 -13.28
C CYS A 20 31.20 20.07 -14.74
N PRO A 21 31.88 21.11 -15.26
CA PRO A 21 32.31 21.16 -16.66
C PRO A 21 33.51 20.24 -16.95
N LYS A 22 34.14 19.68 -15.92
CA LYS A 22 35.31 18.80 -16.02
C LYS A 22 35.00 17.35 -15.66
N GLU A 23 33.73 17.04 -15.39
CA GLU A 23 33.31 15.70 -14.93
C GLU A 23 34.15 15.21 -13.75
N ALA A 24 34.54 16.14 -12.87
CA ALA A 24 35.40 15.89 -11.73
C ALA A 24 34.63 15.37 -10.50
N VAL A 25 33.30 15.28 -10.56
CA VAL A 25 32.46 14.84 -9.44
C VAL A 25 31.79 13.52 -9.82
N SER A 26 32.16 12.45 -9.11
CA SER A 26 31.53 11.12 -9.20
C SER A 26 30.68 10.85 -7.96
N PHE A 27 29.99 9.71 -7.90
CA PHE A 27 29.12 9.35 -6.76
C PHE A 27 29.39 7.93 -6.28
N GLU A 28 29.86 7.79 -5.04
CA GLU A 28 30.11 6.50 -4.41
C GLU A 28 28.99 6.13 -3.44
N THR A 29 28.63 4.84 -3.42
CA THR A 29 27.54 4.31 -2.59
C THR A 29 28.09 3.76 -1.28
N ASP A 30 27.47 4.14 -0.17
CA ASP A 30 27.85 3.66 1.16
C ASP A 30 27.20 2.32 1.54
N ILE A 31 27.50 1.83 2.74
CA ILE A 31 26.97 0.57 3.27
C ILE A 31 25.44 0.55 3.42
N GLU A 32 24.78 1.70 3.45
CA GLU A 32 23.32 1.83 3.53
C GLU A 32 22.67 1.86 2.12
N GLY A 33 23.49 1.85 1.07
CA GLY A 33 23.03 1.96 -0.31
C GLY A 33 22.77 3.40 -0.76
N PHE A 34 23.19 4.41 0.00
CA PHE A 34 23.07 5.80 -0.44
C PHE A 34 24.36 6.32 -1.07
N TRP A 35 24.22 7.18 -2.10
CA TRP A 35 25.38 7.80 -2.71
C TRP A 35 25.75 9.19 -2.18
N TYR A 36 27.04 9.51 -2.29
CA TYR A 36 27.65 10.79 -1.91
C TYR A 36 28.65 11.24 -2.97
N PRO A 37 28.81 12.56 -3.22
CA PRO A 37 29.74 13.06 -4.21
C PRO A 37 31.19 12.85 -3.77
N VAL A 38 32.04 12.43 -4.71
CA VAL A 38 33.49 12.32 -4.54
C VAL A 38 34.16 13.14 -5.64
N VAL A 39 35.04 14.07 -5.23
CA VAL A 39 35.72 14.99 -6.15
C VAL A 39 37.09 14.44 -6.53
N ASP A 40 37.31 14.21 -7.83
CA ASP A 40 38.62 13.95 -8.41
C ASP A 40 39.42 15.26 -8.46
N ARG A 41 40.41 15.37 -7.55
CA ARG A 41 41.27 16.55 -7.43
C ARG A 41 42.16 16.79 -8.65
N ALA A 42 42.46 15.76 -9.44
CA ALA A 42 43.28 15.91 -10.65
C ALA A 42 42.49 16.57 -11.80
N LYS A 43 41.16 16.35 -11.85
CA LYS A 43 40.27 16.97 -12.84
C LYS A 43 39.67 18.30 -12.39
N CYS A 44 39.54 18.50 -11.08
CA CYS A 44 38.90 19.69 -10.51
C CYS A 44 39.74 20.95 -10.76
N VAL A 45 39.11 21.98 -11.31
CA VAL A 45 39.72 23.31 -11.56
C VAL A 45 39.30 24.36 -10.53
N ASP A 46 38.74 23.93 -9.40
CA ASP A 46 38.25 24.74 -8.27
C ASP A 46 37.38 25.96 -8.66
N CYS A 47 36.49 25.78 -9.64
CA CYS A 47 35.60 26.84 -10.13
C CYS A 47 34.44 27.23 -9.18
N GLY A 48 34.26 26.50 -8.07
CA GLY A 48 33.19 26.71 -7.07
C GLY A 48 31.76 26.41 -7.54
N LEU A 49 31.54 25.92 -8.77
CA LEU A 49 30.19 25.69 -9.31
C LEU A 49 29.39 24.64 -8.52
N CYS A 50 30.04 23.57 -8.07
CA CYS A 50 29.41 22.50 -7.30
C CYS A 50 28.83 22.99 -5.96
N GLU A 51 29.48 23.97 -5.32
CA GLU A 51 29.00 24.60 -4.09
C GLU A 51 27.83 25.54 -4.40
N LYS A 52 27.96 26.36 -5.45
CA LYS A 52 26.91 27.31 -5.89
C LYS A 52 25.57 26.65 -6.18
N VAL A 53 25.57 25.43 -6.73
CA VAL A 53 24.31 24.70 -7.00
C VAL A 53 23.83 23.86 -5.82
N CYS A 54 24.61 23.73 -4.75
CA CYS A 54 24.26 22.85 -3.63
C CYS A 54 23.07 23.43 -2.86
N PRO A 55 21.90 22.74 -2.84
CA PRO A 55 20.73 23.27 -2.15
C PRO A 55 20.90 23.30 -0.63
N VAL A 56 21.79 22.48 -0.05
CA VAL A 56 22.01 22.44 1.41
C VAL A 56 22.80 23.67 1.87
N LEU A 57 23.80 24.09 1.10
CA LEU A 57 24.57 25.32 1.36
C LEU A 57 23.72 26.57 1.16
N HIS A 58 22.71 26.50 0.28
CA HIS A 58 21.84 27.62 -0.08
C HIS A 58 20.38 27.43 0.37
N ALA A 59 20.14 26.66 1.44
CA ALA A 59 18.80 26.24 1.83
C ALA A 59 17.83 27.41 2.11
N ASP A 60 18.34 28.50 2.69
CA ASP A 60 17.53 29.66 3.06
C ASP A 60 17.19 30.52 1.83
N ALA A 61 18.11 30.62 0.86
CA ALA A 61 17.91 31.33 -0.40
C ALA A 61 16.91 30.65 -1.34
N CYS A 62 16.60 29.36 -1.13
CA CYS A 62 15.67 28.62 -1.98
C CYS A 62 14.18 28.93 -1.70
N ARG A 63 13.86 29.81 -0.73
CA ARG A 63 12.50 30.00 -0.17
C ARG A 63 11.91 31.39 -0.38
N VAL A 64 12.65 32.33 -0.98
CA VAL A 64 12.40 33.77 -0.82
C VAL A 64 11.31 34.32 -1.76
N SER A 65 10.87 33.56 -2.78
CA SER A 65 9.97 34.07 -3.83
C SER A 65 8.49 33.69 -3.70
N ASN A 66 8.13 32.88 -2.70
CA ASN A 66 6.79 32.28 -2.58
C ASN A 66 5.97 32.91 -1.44
N GLU A 67 4.65 32.70 -1.49
CA GLU A 67 3.73 33.20 -0.46
C GLU A 67 4.04 32.54 0.90
N GLU A 68 3.89 33.31 1.99
CA GLU A 68 4.17 32.85 3.34
C GLU A 68 3.33 31.61 3.71
N LEU A 69 2.04 31.65 3.39
CA LEU A 69 1.11 30.55 3.59
C LEU A 69 0.37 30.20 2.31
N PRO A 70 0.24 28.91 1.97
CA PRO A 70 -0.40 28.48 0.74
C PRO A 70 -1.92 28.37 0.87
N VAL A 71 -2.60 28.52 -0.26
CA VAL A 71 -4.02 28.18 -0.39
C VAL A 71 -4.16 26.67 -0.51
N CYS A 72 -4.99 26.07 0.35
CA CYS A 72 -5.08 24.62 0.49
C CYS A 72 -6.38 24.04 -0.07
N TYR A 73 -6.28 22.90 -0.76
CA TYR A 73 -7.41 22.15 -1.30
C TYR A 73 -7.28 20.68 -0.98
N VAL A 74 -8.41 20.03 -0.68
CA VAL A 74 -8.53 18.58 -0.80
C VAL A 74 -9.02 18.24 -2.20
N ALA A 75 -8.40 17.26 -2.85
CA ALA A 75 -8.76 16.89 -4.20
C ALA A 75 -8.53 15.40 -4.52
N GLU A 76 -9.32 14.92 -5.47
CA GLU A 76 -9.09 13.67 -6.18
C GLU A 76 -9.34 13.83 -7.68
N ASN A 77 -8.68 12.99 -8.47
CA ASN A 77 -8.91 12.88 -9.90
C ASN A 77 -10.34 12.38 -10.16
N LYS A 78 -11.02 12.95 -11.15
CA LYS A 78 -12.36 12.49 -11.58
C LYS A 78 -12.34 11.06 -12.14
N ASN A 79 -11.21 10.62 -12.69
CA ASN A 79 -11.04 9.26 -13.18
C ASN A 79 -10.58 8.33 -12.05
N VAL A 80 -11.48 7.43 -11.62
CA VAL A 80 -11.22 6.48 -10.54
C VAL A 80 -10.07 5.52 -10.86
N SER A 81 -9.85 5.16 -12.12
CA SER A 81 -8.71 4.30 -12.51
C SER A 81 -7.38 5.01 -12.28
N ILE A 82 -7.31 6.34 -12.51
CA ILE A 82 -6.13 7.14 -12.15
C ILE A 82 -5.96 7.21 -10.64
N VAL A 83 -7.07 7.31 -9.88
CA VAL A 83 -7.01 7.21 -8.42
C VAL A 83 -6.41 5.85 -8.03
N PHE A 84 -6.93 4.72 -8.52
CA PHE A 84 -6.39 3.39 -8.21
C PHE A 84 -4.91 3.22 -8.57
N ALA A 85 -4.46 3.82 -9.66
CA ALA A 85 -3.07 3.77 -10.09
C ALA A 85 -2.15 4.73 -9.32
N SER A 86 -2.69 5.66 -8.52
CA SER A 86 -1.94 6.68 -7.79
C SER A 86 -1.79 6.36 -6.30
N THR A 87 -0.77 6.92 -5.64
CA THR A 87 -0.55 6.74 -4.19
C THR A 87 -1.64 7.38 -3.34
N SER A 88 -2.26 8.47 -3.80
CA SER A 88 -3.36 9.18 -3.14
C SER A 88 -4.45 9.54 -4.15
N GLY A 89 -5.12 10.69 -4.03
CA GLY A 89 -6.17 11.14 -4.96
C GLY A 89 -5.75 11.35 -6.42
N GLY A 90 -4.48 11.14 -6.80
CA GLY A 90 -4.06 11.13 -8.21
C GLY A 90 -3.97 12.50 -8.88
N VAL A 91 -3.69 13.53 -8.07
CA VAL A 91 -3.67 14.93 -8.53
C VAL A 91 -2.51 15.26 -9.45
N PHE A 92 -1.34 14.66 -9.25
CA PHE A 92 -0.17 14.86 -10.12
C PHE A 92 -0.46 14.52 -11.59
N SER A 93 -1.29 13.51 -11.86
CA SER A 93 -1.60 13.14 -13.25
C SER A 93 -2.31 14.25 -14.01
N VAL A 94 -3.12 15.08 -13.33
CA VAL A 94 -3.77 16.24 -13.95
C VAL A 94 -2.76 17.33 -14.28
N PHE A 95 -1.78 17.57 -13.40
CA PHE A 95 -0.71 18.54 -13.64
C PHE A 95 0.19 18.11 -14.80
N ALA A 96 0.58 16.83 -14.83
CA ALA A 96 1.35 16.25 -15.92
C ALA A 96 0.59 16.30 -17.26
N ASP A 97 -0.70 15.94 -17.28
CA ASP A 97 -1.54 16.03 -18.50
C ASP A 97 -1.63 17.48 -19.03
N ALA A 98 -1.51 18.50 -18.17
CA ALA A 98 -1.48 19.89 -18.63
C ALA A 98 -0.22 20.19 -19.46
N ALA A 99 0.94 19.68 -19.07
CA ALA A 99 2.17 19.85 -19.85
C ALA A 99 2.08 19.17 -21.22
N TYR A 100 1.59 17.94 -21.27
CA TYR A 100 1.48 17.19 -22.52
C TYR A 100 0.49 17.81 -23.51
N ARG A 101 -0.56 18.49 -23.05
CA ARG A 101 -1.47 19.24 -23.94
C ARG A 101 -0.78 20.39 -24.66
N GLU A 102 0.20 21.02 -24.01
CA GLU A 102 1.04 22.06 -24.58
C GLU A 102 2.24 21.49 -25.35
N LYS A 103 2.25 20.17 -25.63
CA LYS A 103 3.39 19.44 -26.23
C LYS A 103 4.70 19.61 -25.44
N GLY A 104 4.59 19.91 -24.15
CA GLY A 104 5.70 20.12 -23.24
C GLY A 104 6.21 18.85 -22.58
N TYR A 105 7.04 19.01 -21.54
CA TYR A 105 7.70 17.92 -20.84
C TYR A 105 7.22 17.76 -19.40
N VAL A 106 7.23 16.52 -18.93
CA VAL A 106 6.99 16.16 -17.54
C VAL A 106 8.24 15.52 -16.94
N GLY A 107 8.69 16.09 -15.83
CA GLY A 107 9.78 15.57 -15.00
C GLY A 107 9.26 14.78 -13.81
N GLY A 108 9.75 13.57 -13.59
CA GLY A 108 9.40 12.79 -12.39
C GLY A 108 10.09 11.43 -12.27
N ALA A 109 9.87 10.78 -11.12
CA ALA A 109 10.57 9.55 -10.72
C ALA A 109 9.98 8.27 -11.34
N VAL A 110 10.85 7.44 -11.94
CA VAL A 110 10.54 6.10 -12.43
C VAL A 110 11.43 5.05 -11.78
N PHE A 111 10.93 3.83 -11.63
CA PHE A 111 11.78 2.67 -11.37
C PHE A 111 12.55 2.30 -12.64
N ASN A 112 13.80 1.91 -12.47
CA ASN A 112 14.57 1.15 -13.43
C ASN A 112 14.24 -0.34 -13.31
N ASP A 113 14.74 -1.16 -14.23
CA ASP A 113 14.48 -2.61 -14.25
C ASP A 113 15.03 -3.32 -13.00
N ASP A 114 16.07 -2.76 -12.38
CA ASP A 114 16.66 -3.22 -11.12
C ASP A 114 15.96 -2.66 -9.87
N PHE A 115 14.83 -1.97 -10.01
CA PHE A 115 14.13 -1.23 -8.94
C PHE A 115 14.91 -0.08 -8.28
N SER A 116 16.07 0.32 -8.80
CA SER A 116 16.62 1.66 -8.49
C SER A 116 15.71 2.74 -9.09
N VAL A 117 15.83 3.99 -8.63
CA VAL A 117 14.94 5.08 -9.08
C VAL A 117 15.76 6.17 -9.75
N ARG A 118 15.24 6.71 -10.86
CA ARG A 118 15.78 7.91 -11.51
C ARG A 118 14.68 8.89 -11.87
N HIS A 119 15.01 10.16 -11.98
CA HIS A 119 14.14 11.14 -12.61
C HIS A 119 14.36 11.15 -14.11
N ILE A 120 13.26 11.16 -14.86
CA ILE A 120 13.25 11.33 -16.31
C ILE A 120 12.51 12.62 -16.67
N LEU A 121 12.90 13.23 -17.77
CA LEU A 121 12.14 14.28 -18.44
C LEU A 121 11.55 13.67 -19.72
N SER A 122 10.22 13.60 -19.82
CA SER A 122 9.55 12.96 -20.94
C SER A 122 8.50 13.86 -21.58
N ALA A 123 8.45 13.88 -22.91
CA ALA A 123 7.35 14.43 -23.69
C ALA A 123 6.31 13.36 -24.08
N LYS A 124 6.54 12.09 -23.71
CA LYS A 124 5.66 10.97 -24.04
C LYS A 124 4.61 10.80 -22.95
N ARG A 125 3.34 10.99 -23.32
CA ARG A 125 2.23 10.90 -22.38
C ARG A 125 2.15 9.51 -21.71
N GLU A 126 2.55 8.47 -22.40
CA GLU A 126 2.52 7.08 -21.93
C GLU A 126 3.42 6.87 -20.69
N ASP A 127 4.49 7.66 -20.55
CA ASP A 127 5.41 7.58 -19.41
C ASP A 127 4.76 8.04 -18.10
N ILE A 128 3.60 8.72 -18.14
CA ILE A 128 2.87 9.13 -16.93
C ILE A 128 2.55 7.94 -16.03
N ALA A 129 2.29 6.76 -16.60
CA ALA A 129 2.00 5.55 -15.83
C ALA A 129 3.21 5.09 -15.01
N ARG A 130 4.41 5.25 -15.55
CA ARG A 130 5.69 4.92 -14.88
C ARG A 130 6.06 5.97 -13.85
N ILE A 131 5.80 7.25 -14.13
CA ILE A 131 6.08 8.37 -13.21
C ILE A 131 5.12 8.34 -12.01
N ARG A 132 3.85 7.96 -12.23
CA ARG A 132 2.80 7.94 -11.21
C ARG A 132 3.20 7.09 -10.00
N GLY A 133 2.70 7.51 -8.84
CA GLY A 133 2.91 6.82 -7.57
C GLY A 133 4.26 7.15 -6.95
N SER A 134 4.32 7.04 -5.62
CA SER A 134 5.49 7.35 -4.82
C SER A 134 6.50 6.21 -4.83
N LYS A 135 7.78 6.57 -4.98
CA LYS A 135 8.93 5.68 -4.80
C LYS A 135 9.68 6.16 -3.56
N TYR A 136 9.69 5.34 -2.51
CA TYR A 136 10.15 5.74 -1.17
C TYR A 136 11.66 5.58 -0.96
N ILE A 137 12.46 5.58 -2.03
CA ILE A 137 13.92 5.42 -2.01
C ILE A 137 14.62 6.54 -2.79
N GLN A 138 15.94 6.62 -2.65
CA GLN A 138 16.75 7.64 -3.31
C GLN A 138 16.60 7.56 -4.83
N SER A 139 16.42 8.72 -5.48
CA SER A 139 16.31 8.82 -6.93
C SER A 139 17.51 9.57 -7.51
N SER A 140 18.11 9.01 -8.55
CA SER A 140 19.18 9.64 -9.32
C SER A 140 18.63 10.77 -10.20
N PHE A 141 19.31 11.90 -10.16
CA PHE A 141 19.06 13.09 -10.98
C PHE A 141 20.18 13.33 -12.00
N SER A 142 21.07 12.36 -12.21
CA SER A 142 22.19 12.49 -13.15
C SER A 142 21.69 12.88 -14.55
N GLY A 143 22.18 14.01 -15.06
CA GLY A 143 21.80 14.61 -16.34
C GLY A 143 20.41 15.26 -16.38
N PHE A 144 19.58 15.09 -15.35
CA PHE A 144 18.21 15.58 -15.34
C PHE A 144 18.14 17.11 -15.30
N TYR A 145 18.99 17.76 -14.50
CA TYR A 145 18.95 19.22 -14.38
C TYR A 145 19.36 19.91 -15.68
N THR A 146 20.39 19.37 -16.33
CA THR A 146 20.84 19.83 -17.66
C THR A 146 19.74 19.67 -18.70
N ALA A 147 19.05 18.53 -18.73
CA ALA A 147 17.93 18.29 -19.64
C ALA A 147 16.77 19.27 -19.42
N VAL A 148 16.39 19.54 -18.17
CA VAL A 148 15.35 20.53 -17.84
C VAL A 148 15.77 21.93 -18.28
N LYS A 149 17.00 22.35 -17.96
CA LYS A 149 17.51 23.66 -18.36
C LYS A 149 17.53 23.85 -19.87
N LYS A 150 17.88 22.80 -20.62
CA LYS A 150 17.84 22.81 -22.08
C LYS A 150 16.42 23.02 -22.61
N ALA A 151 15.45 22.19 -22.22
CA ALA A 151 14.06 22.32 -22.67
C ALA A 151 13.46 23.70 -22.34
N LEU A 152 13.75 24.23 -21.15
CA LEU A 152 13.29 25.56 -20.76
C LEU A 152 13.88 26.68 -21.63
N ASN A 153 15.15 26.60 -21.98
CA ASN A 153 15.81 27.56 -22.87
C ASN A 153 15.33 27.45 -24.32
N GLU A 154 14.84 26.28 -24.74
CA GLU A 154 14.20 26.06 -26.04
C GLU A 154 12.75 26.57 -26.07
N GLY A 155 12.22 27.03 -24.93
CA GLY A 155 10.89 27.62 -24.80
C GLY A 155 9.78 26.62 -24.44
N ASP A 156 10.12 25.35 -24.21
CA ASP A 156 9.15 24.31 -23.89
C ASP A 156 8.49 24.54 -22.53
N PHE A 157 7.20 24.21 -22.42
CA PHE A 157 6.52 24.19 -21.13
C PHE A 157 6.88 22.92 -20.35
N VAL A 158 7.32 23.07 -19.09
CA VAL A 158 7.81 21.96 -18.27
C VAL A 158 7.11 21.90 -16.92
N VAL A 159 6.60 20.71 -16.55
CA VAL A 159 6.10 20.43 -15.19
C VAL A 159 7.04 19.41 -14.53
N VAL A 160 7.68 19.78 -13.42
CA VAL A 160 8.58 18.87 -12.70
C VAL A 160 8.02 18.56 -11.32
N CYS A 161 8.03 17.28 -10.93
CA CYS A 161 7.69 16.84 -9.58
C CYS A 161 8.85 16.08 -8.93
N GLY A 162 9.22 16.49 -7.72
CA GLY A 162 10.24 15.80 -6.90
C GLY A 162 10.17 16.17 -5.42
N GLY A 163 11.11 15.65 -4.63
CA GLY A 163 11.21 16.01 -3.22
C GLY A 163 11.58 17.48 -3.00
N PRO A 164 11.23 18.10 -1.86
CA PRO A 164 11.53 19.53 -1.61
C PRO A 164 13.01 19.89 -1.77
N CYS A 165 13.92 19.01 -1.33
CA CYS A 165 15.36 19.18 -1.51
C CYS A 165 15.83 19.09 -2.97
N GLN A 166 15.12 18.29 -3.79
CA GLN A 166 15.41 18.11 -5.22
C GLN A 166 14.88 19.30 -6.03
N MET A 167 13.72 19.85 -5.66
CA MET A 167 13.19 21.07 -6.28
C MET A 167 14.03 22.30 -5.90
N ALA A 168 14.55 22.35 -4.67
CA ALA A 168 15.55 23.34 -4.29
C ALA A 168 16.82 23.23 -5.15
N ALA A 169 17.32 22.01 -5.37
CA ALA A 169 18.47 21.77 -6.23
C ALA A 169 18.23 22.21 -7.69
N LEU A 170 17.02 21.97 -8.23
CA LEU A 170 16.67 22.43 -9.56
C LEU A 170 16.66 23.96 -9.63
N ARG A 171 16.09 24.65 -8.64
CA ARG A 171 16.12 26.12 -8.58
C ARG A 171 17.54 26.68 -8.55
N THR A 172 18.40 26.17 -7.66
CA THR A 172 19.79 26.64 -7.57
C THR A 172 20.59 26.33 -8.84
N PHE A 173 20.34 25.19 -9.49
CA PHE A 173 20.97 24.83 -10.76
C PHE A 173 20.55 25.74 -11.92
N LEU A 174 19.27 26.11 -11.97
CA LEU A 174 18.72 26.99 -13.00
C LEU A 174 19.22 28.43 -12.86
N GLY A 175 19.39 28.91 -11.62
CA GLY A 175 19.97 30.22 -11.30
C GLY A 175 19.06 31.42 -11.62
N LYS A 176 17.86 31.18 -12.15
CA LYS A 176 16.82 32.18 -12.41
C LYS A 176 15.44 31.51 -12.42
N ASP A 177 14.39 32.31 -12.31
CA ASP A 177 13.01 31.86 -12.53
C ASP A 177 12.70 31.72 -14.03
N TYR A 178 11.78 30.80 -14.32
CA TYR A 178 11.26 30.53 -15.66
C TYR A 178 9.73 30.54 -15.62
N ASP A 179 9.11 31.28 -16.56
CA ASP A 179 7.65 31.37 -16.68
C ASP A 179 7.04 30.07 -17.24
N ASN A 180 7.78 29.39 -18.12
CA ASN A 180 7.44 28.10 -18.72
C ASN A 180 7.76 26.88 -17.83
N LEU A 181 8.02 27.08 -16.53
CA LEU A 181 8.27 26.01 -15.56
C LEU A 181 7.25 26.02 -14.43
N ILE A 182 6.61 24.88 -14.17
CA ILE A 182 5.85 24.64 -12.93
C ILE A 182 6.61 23.64 -12.06
N LEU A 183 7.02 24.09 -10.88
CA LEU A 183 7.64 23.23 -9.88
C LEU A 183 6.60 22.66 -8.93
N ILE A 184 6.63 21.34 -8.77
CA ILE A 184 5.78 20.60 -7.85
C ILE A 184 6.67 19.87 -6.87
N ASP A 185 6.41 20.03 -5.57
CA ASP A 185 6.99 19.17 -4.55
C ASP A 185 5.92 18.39 -3.80
N TYR A 186 6.36 17.52 -2.90
CA TYR A 186 5.46 16.80 -2.01
C TYR A 186 5.90 16.86 -0.56
N ILE A 187 4.94 16.67 0.35
CA ILE A 187 5.25 16.52 1.78
C ILE A 187 6.05 15.23 1.97
N CYS A 188 7.36 15.40 2.11
CA CYS A 188 8.30 14.30 2.21
C CYS A 188 8.56 13.95 3.67
N ARG A 189 8.24 12.71 4.07
CA ARG A 189 8.71 12.17 5.35
C ARG A 189 10.23 12.04 5.33
N GLY A 190 10.78 11.36 4.34
CA GLY A 190 12.20 11.29 4.06
C GLY A 190 12.48 10.22 3.01
N ILE A 191 13.74 10.01 2.69
CA ILE A 191 14.19 9.12 1.62
C ILE A 191 14.71 7.81 2.21
N GLY A 192 14.14 6.68 1.79
CA GLY A 192 14.52 5.36 2.27
C GLY A 192 15.79 4.81 1.61
N SER A 193 16.48 3.91 2.32
CA SER A 193 17.68 3.22 1.88
C SER A 193 17.40 2.33 0.66
N PRO A 194 18.13 2.52 -0.44
CA PRO A 194 18.10 1.59 -1.57
C PRO A 194 18.47 0.15 -1.16
N LYS A 195 19.49 -0.04 -0.30
CA LYS A 195 19.91 -1.38 0.16
C LYS A 195 18.80 -2.11 0.90
N ALA A 196 18.14 -1.45 1.85
CA ALA A 196 17.05 -2.04 2.63
C ALA A 196 15.83 -2.38 1.77
N PHE A 197 15.47 -1.52 0.81
CA PHE A 197 14.37 -1.80 -0.10
C PHE A 197 14.67 -2.96 -1.07
N GLN A 198 15.89 -3.00 -1.61
CA GLN A 198 16.33 -4.10 -2.48
C GLN A 198 16.36 -5.43 -1.75
N ASN A 199 16.84 -5.45 -0.50
CA ASN A 199 16.80 -6.65 0.34
C ASN A 199 15.33 -7.08 0.63
N TYR A 200 14.43 -6.11 0.88
CA TYR A 200 13.01 -6.38 1.04
C TYR A 200 12.39 -7.04 -0.21
N LEU A 201 12.64 -6.53 -1.42
CA LEU A 201 12.12 -7.12 -2.65
C LEU A 201 12.66 -8.54 -2.90
N ARG A 202 13.97 -8.76 -2.71
CA ARG A 202 14.59 -10.10 -2.80
C ARG A 202 13.98 -11.13 -1.84
N SER A 203 13.41 -10.68 -0.71
CA SER A 203 12.74 -11.59 0.22
C SER A 203 11.48 -12.23 -0.39
N PHE A 204 10.80 -11.57 -1.34
CA PHE A 204 9.68 -12.16 -2.08
C PHE A 204 10.17 -13.22 -3.05
N GLU A 205 11.24 -12.93 -3.79
CA GLU A 205 11.81 -13.90 -4.74
C GLU A 205 12.24 -15.18 -4.03
N LYS A 206 12.87 -15.05 -2.85
CA LYS A 206 13.21 -16.20 -2.00
C LYS A 206 11.98 -16.95 -1.47
N ARG A 207 10.94 -16.23 -1.04
CA ARG A 207 9.72 -16.83 -0.46
C ARG A 207 8.87 -17.55 -1.50
N TYR A 208 8.82 -17.02 -2.73
CA TYR A 208 7.89 -17.46 -3.75
C TYR A 208 8.57 -18.17 -4.94
N GLY A 209 9.89 -18.07 -5.09
CA GLY A 209 10.64 -18.72 -6.17
C GLY A 209 10.41 -18.09 -7.55
N SER A 210 9.97 -16.83 -7.62
CA SER A 210 9.75 -16.08 -8.87
C SER A 210 10.27 -14.66 -8.75
N PRO A 211 10.87 -14.08 -9.82
CA PRO A 211 11.35 -12.69 -9.81
C PRO A 211 10.25 -11.67 -9.54
N VAL A 212 10.61 -10.57 -8.89
CA VAL A 212 9.73 -9.39 -8.76
C VAL A 212 9.78 -8.58 -10.05
N VAL A 213 8.61 -8.23 -10.60
CA VAL A 213 8.49 -7.45 -11.85
C VAL A 213 7.82 -6.10 -11.64
N HIS A 214 7.13 -5.90 -10.52
CA HIS A 214 6.52 -4.63 -10.19
C HIS A 214 6.33 -4.48 -8.68
N ALA A 215 6.54 -3.26 -8.16
CA ALA A 215 6.35 -2.93 -6.76
C ALA A 215 5.63 -1.58 -6.63
N ARG A 216 4.59 -1.53 -5.79
CA ARG A 216 3.76 -0.34 -5.60
C ARG A 216 3.38 -0.14 -4.14
N ALA A 217 3.71 1.04 -3.63
CA ALA A 217 3.31 1.44 -2.28
C ALA A 217 1.87 1.99 -2.25
N LYS A 218 1.16 1.72 -1.15
CA LYS A 218 -0.23 2.14 -0.89
C LYS A 218 -1.22 1.67 -1.95
N ALA A 219 -1.10 0.42 -2.37
CA ALA A 219 -2.13 -0.24 -3.15
C ALA A 219 -3.48 -0.18 -2.42
N LYS A 220 -4.54 0.05 -3.19
CA LYS A 220 -5.86 0.46 -2.66
C LYS A 220 -6.87 -0.67 -2.60
N ASP A 221 -6.50 -1.82 -3.11
CA ASP A 221 -7.30 -3.04 -3.19
C ASP A 221 -7.83 -3.43 -1.79
N LEU A 222 -6.97 -3.34 -0.78
CA LEU A 222 -7.34 -3.55 0.63
C LEU A 222 -7.73 -2.24 1.36
N GLY A 223 -7.88 -1.13 0.66
CA GLY A 223 -8.12 0.19 1.23
C GLY A 223 -6.84 0.98 1.53
N TRP A 224 -6.88 2.28 1.21
CA TRP A 224 -5.71 3.17 1.24
C TRP A 224 -5.05 3.28 2.62
N ARG A 225 -5.83 3.28 3.70
CA ARG A 225 -5.33 3.38 5.09
C ARG A 225 -4.51 2.19 5.57
N ASN A 226 -4.60 1.04 4.89
CA ASN A 226 -3.77 -0.11 5.24
C ASN A 226 -2.31 0.05 4.77
N LEU A 227 -2.02 1.10 3.98
CA LEU A 227 -0.71 1.42 3.41
C LEU A 227 -0.07 0.20 2.72
N THR A 228 -0.89 -0.59 2.05
CA THR A 228 -0.52 -1.89 1.52
C THR A 228 0.60 -1.76 0.50
N GLN A 229 1.67 -2.53 0.70
CA GLN A 229 2.70 -2.75 -0.29
C GLN A 229 2.22 -3.86 -1.23
N GLN A 230 2.18 -3.57 -2.52
CA GLN A 230 1.94 -4.54 -3.56
C GLN A 230 3.26 -4.94 -4.23
N VAL A 231 3.41 -6.23 -4.50
CA VAL A 231 4.52 -6.82 -5.25
C VAL A 231 3.92 -7.79 -6.27
N ASP A 232 4.20 -7.58 -7.56
CA ASP A 232 3.83 -8.51 -8.62
C ASP A 232 5.05 -9.34 -9.04
N LEU A 233 4.86 -10.64 -9.23
CA LEU A 233 5.88 -11.59 -9.63
C LEU A 233 5.74 -11.97 -11.12
N ALA A 234 6.84 -12.41 -11.72
CA ALA A 234 6.89 -12.79 -13.13
C ALA A 234 5.90 -13.92 -13.51
N ASP A 235 5.55 -14.80 -12.57
CA ASP A 235 4.56 -15.87 -12.78
C ASP A 235 3.09 -15.42 -12.66
N GLY A 236 2.85 -14.11 -12.55
CA GLY A 236 1.53 -13.50 -12.50
C GLY A 236 0.93 -13.39 -11.10
N ARG A 237 1.60 -13.88 -10.05
CA ARG A 237 1.15 -13.67 -8.66
C ARG A 237 1.26 -12.20 -8.27
N ARG A 238 0.20 -11.68 -7.65
CA ARG A 238 0.15 -10.35 -7.05
C ARG A 238 -0.03 -10.48 -5.55
N ILE A 239 0.93 -9.97 -4.79
CA ILE A 239 1.02 -10.12 -3.34
C ILE A 239 0.77 -8.77 -2.69
N PHE A 240 -0.03 -8.77 -1.63
CA PHE A 240 -0.37 -7.59 -0.85
C PHE A 240 0.07 -7.79 0.60
N GLU A 241 0.99 -6.96 1.08
CA GLU A 241 1.37 -6.90 2.49
C GLU A 241 0.93 -5.55 3.07
N THR A 242 -0.01 -5.57 4.01
CA THR A 242 -0.43 -4.36 4.74
C THR A 242 0.73 -3.78 5.56
N SER A 243 0.60 -2.54 6.07
CA SER A 243 1.60 -1.95 6.99
C SER A 243 1.91 -2.79 8.24
N ALA A 244 0.96 -3.65 8.64
CA ALA A 244 1.16 -4.57 9.76
C ALA A 244 2.01 -5.79 9.40
N GLU A 245 2.09 -6.14 8.11
CA GLU A 245 2.78 -7.33 7.58
C GLU A 245 4.12 -6.95 6.93
N SER A 246 4.15 -5.84 6.20
CA SER A 246 5.34 -5.38 5.48
C SER A 246 6.39 -4.79 6.44
N ALA A 247 7.52 -5.49 6.59
CA ALA A 247 8.68 -4.98 7.31
C ALA A 247 9.13 -3.61 6.80
N TRP A 248 9.14 -3.41 5.48
CA TRP A 248 9.50 -2.13 4.87
C TRP A 248 8.54 -1.02 5.29
N THR A 249 7.25 -1.17 5.00
CA THR A 249 6.26 -0.11 5.25
C THR A 249 6.11 0.19 6.75
N SER A 250 6.14 -0.83 7.61
CA SER A 250 5.97 -0.64 9.05
C SER A 250 7.10 0.19 9.65
N HIS A 251 8.34 -0.18 9.34
CA HIS A 251 9.53 0.44 9.94
C HIS A 251 9.87 1.79 9.29
N PHE A 252 9.68 1.93 7.97
CA PHE A 252 9.73 3.23 7.30
C PHE A 252 8.80 4.25 7.97
N ASN A 253 7.64 3.81 8.46
CA ASN A 253 6.68 4.70 9.13
C ASN A 253 6.88 4.87 10.64
N ARG A 254 7.84 4.18 11.29
CA ARG A 254 7.91 4.16 12.75
C ARG A 254 9.21 4.67 13.36
N ASP A 255 10.37 4.20 12.91
CA ASP A 255 11.61 4.30 13.70
C ASP A 255 12.73 5.16 13.09
N GLY A 256 12.58 5.55 11.82
CA GLY A 256 13.59 6.37 11.15
C GLY A 256 14.81 5.59 10.62
N LEU A 257 14.92 4.27 10.87
CA LEU A 257 16.12 3.47 10.59
C LEU A 257 16.52 3.45 9.11
N PHE A 258 15.53 3.43 8.22
CA PHE A 258 15.79 3.37 6.77
C PHE A 258 16.05 4.72 6.13
N HIS A 259 15.93 5.82 6.87
CA HIS A 259 15.98 7.14 6.25
C HIS A 259 17.42 7.59 6.04
N ARG A 260 17.63 8.33 4.95
CA ARG A 260 18.89 9.01 4.66
C ARG A 260 19.30 9.90 5.83
N PRO A 261 20.58 9.93 6.25
CA PRO A 261 21.06 10.77 7.34
C PRO A 261 20.57 12.23 7.28
N SER A 262 20.61 12.85 6.09
CA SER A 262 20.14 14.23 5.88
C SER A 262 18.65 14.45 6.17
N CYS A 263 17.82 13.40 6.20
CA CYS A 263 16.39 13.51 6.48
C CYS A 263 16.08 13.74 7.97
N HIS A 264 17.02 13.40 8.85
CA HIS A 264 16.97 13.69 10.30
C HIS A 264 17.30 15.16 10.62
N ALA A 265 17.97 15.85 9.71
CA ALA A 265 18.33 17.27 9.80
C ALA A 265 17.84 18.07 8.57
N CYS A 266 16.68 17.71 8.01
CA CYS A 266 16.22 18.25 6.74
C CYS A 266 15.95 19.77 6.82
N ARG A 267 16.68 20.55 6.00
CA ARG A 267 16.52 22.01 5.88
C ARG A 267 15.44 22.45 4.88
N PHE A 268 14.64 21.53 4.33
CA PHE A 268 13.63 21.82 3.30
C PHE A 268 12.18 21.65 3.79
N ARG A 269 12.00 21.62 5.11
CA ARG A 269 10.69 21.64 5.80
C ARG A 269 10.31 23.06 6.19
N GLY A 270 9.02 23.31 6.34
CA GLY A 270 8.45 24.59 6.73
C GLY A 270 7.94 25.39 5.55
N PHE A 271 7.77 26.68 5.82
CA PHE A 271 7.25 27.70 4.93
C PHE A 271 8.23 28.90 4.89
N PRO A 272 8.22 29.71 3.81
CA PRO A 272 7.56 29.46 2.53
C PRO A 272 8.04 28.16 1.85
N ARG A 273 7.20 27.58 0.99
CA ARG A 273 7.55 26.36 0.23
C ARG A 273 8.48 26.71 -0.93
N VAL A 274 9.27 25.74 -1.41
CA VAL A 274 10.22 25.96 -2.52
C VAL A 274 9.53 25.86 -3.89
N SER A 275 8.52 25.00 -4.02
CA SER A 275 7.80 24.74 -5.28
C SER A 275 6.60 25.67 -5.46
N ASP A 276 6.08 25.78 -6.68
CA ASP A 276 4.84 26.52 -6.97
C ASP A 276 3.61 25.82 -6.37
N ILE A 277 3.63 24.47 -6.37
CA ILE A 277 2.58 23.62 -5.79
C ILE A 277 3.23 22.55 -4.90
N THR A 278 2.64 22.30 -3.73
CA THR A 278 2.95 21.13 -2.89
C THR A 278 1.78 20.14 -2.98
N ILE A 279 2.05 18.85 -3.17
CA ILE A 279 1.04 17.79 -3.08
C ILE A 279 1.32 16.82 -1.94
N ALA A 280 0.28 16.24 -1.34
CA ALA A 280 0.45 15.26 -0.29
C ALA A 280 -0.76 14.36 -0.11
N ASP A 281 -0.62 13.39 0.78
CA ASP A 281 -1.76 12.71 1.37
C ASP A 281 -2.49 13.66 2.33
N PHE A 282 -3.82 13.69 2.27
CA PHE A 282 -4.60 14.47 3.23
C PHE A 282 -4.90 13.63 4.49
N TRP A 283 -3.90 13.50 5.35
CA TRP A 283 -4.01 12.72 6.58
C TRP A 283 -5.06 13.28 7.55
N GLY A 284 -5.87 12.38 8.13
CA GLY A 284 -6.91 12.74 9.10
C GLY A 284 -8.24 13.16 8.47
N VAL A 285 -8.37 13.08 7.14
CA VAL A 285 -9.59 13.48 6.41
C VAL A 285 -10.84 12.71 6.82
N GLU A 286 -10.72 11.48 7.34
CA GLU A 286 -11.88 10.72 7.86
C GLU A 286 -12.58 11.38 9.05
N LYS A 287 -11.90 12.32 9.71
CA LYS A 287 -12.43 13.06 10.87
C LYS A 287 -13.03 14.40 10.47
N ILE A 288 -13.03 14.71 9.18
CA ILE A 288 -13.43 16.00 8.64
C ILE A 288 -14.70 15.77 7.81
N LYS A 289 -15.73 16.57 8.07
CA LYS A 289 -16.91 16.61 7.23
C LYS A 289 -16.63 17.48 6.01
N LEU A 290 -16.44 16.85 4.86
CA LEU A 290 -16.33 17.52 3.57
C LEU A 290 -17.72 17.53 2.91
N GLU A 291 -18.01 18.60 2.17
CA GLU A 291 -19.31 18.81 1.53
C GLU A 291 -19.32 18.22 0.12
N ASN A 292 -18.25 18.46 -0.64
CA ASN A 292 -18.19 18.16 -2.07
C ASN A 292 -17.36 16.91 -2.40
N ILE A 293 -16.73 16.30 -1.40
CA ILE A 293 -15.90 15.10 -1.53
C ILE A 293 -16.23 14.13 -0.42
N LYS A 294 -16.32 12.85 -0.75
CA LYS A 294 -16.42 11.77 0.23
C LYS A 294 -15.10 11.01 0.30
N ASP A 295 -14.62 10.77 1.51
CA ASP A 295 -13.53 9.83 1.72
C ASP A 295 -14.02 8.39 1.48
N LYS A 296 -13.51 7.77 0.42
CA LYS A 296 -13.81 6.39 0.00
C LYS A 296 -12.82 5.36 0.57
N ASN A 297 -11.86 5.81 1.40
CA ASN A 297 -10.66 5.05 1.76
C ASN A 297 -9.85 4.63 0.51
N LEU A 298 -9.81 5.51 -0.49
CA LEU A 298 -8.99 5.41 -1.70
C LEU A 298 -7.89 6.48 -1.75
N GLY A 299 -7.76 7.27 -0.68
CA GLY A 299 -6.81 8.38 -0.58
C GLY A 299 -7.34 9.66 -1.23
N LEU A 300 -7.31 10.75 -0.48
CA LEU A 300 -7.55 12.11 -0.95
C LEU A 300 -6.23 12.87 -0.89
N SER A 301 -5.93 13.66 -1.92
CA SER A 301 -4.71 14.44 -1.93
C SER A 301 -4.96 15.80 -1.31
N LEU A 302 -3.99 16.29 -0.56
CA LEU A 302 -3.85 17.71 -0.24
C LEU A 302 -3.07 18.38 -1.40
N ILE A 303 -3.55 19.53 -1.85
CA ILE A 303 -2.87 20.45 -2.77
C ILE A 303 -2.66 21.75 -2.02
N MET A 304 -1.43 22.26 -2.01
CA MET A 304 -1.08 23.56 -1.44
C MET A 304 -0.50 24.41 -2.58
N VAL A 305 -1.16 25.51 -2.88
CA VAL A 305 -0.75 26.46 -3.92
C VAL A 305 0.11 27.53 -3.25
N ASN A 306 1.41 27.54 -3.56
CA ASN A 306 2.41 28.27 -2.80
C ASN A 306 2.87 29.58 -3.48
N SER A 307 2.58 29.77 -4.77
CA SER A 307 3.02 30.94 -5.53
C SER A 307 1.90 31.49 -6.42
N LYS A 308 2.03 32.75 -6.85
CA LYS A 308 1.12 33.36 -7.85
C LYS A 308 1.10 32.57 -9.15
N LYS A 309 2.28 32.13 -9.62
CA LYS A 309 2.42 31.25 -10.80
C LYS A 309 1.68 29.92 -10.60
N GLY A 310 1.84 29.29 -9.43
CA GLY A 310 1.10 28.08 -9.05
C GLY A 310 -0.40 28.29 -9.01
N SER A 311 -0.86 29.46 -8.55
CA SER A 311 -2.28 29.84 -8.52
C SER A 311 -2.85 29.97 -9.93
N SER A 312 -2.20 30.76 -10.80
CA SER A 312 -2.58 30.90 -12.20
C SER A 312 -2.63 29.55 -12.91
N PHE A 313 -1.64 28.68 -12.71
CA PHE A 313 -1.64 27.33 -13.27
C PHE A 313 -2.77 26.46 -12.71
N PHE A 314 -2.99 26.44 -11.39
CA PHE A 314 -4.04 25.64 -10.75
C PHE A 314 -5.43 26.00 -11.27
N GLU A 315 -5.71 27.29 -11.48
CA GLU A 315 -6.97 27.77 -12.05
C GLU A 315 -7.29 27.14 -13.42
N THR A 316 -6.28 26.91 -14.26
CA THR A 316 -6.47 26.27 -15.58
C THR A 316 -6.87 24.79 -15.49
N VAL A 317 -6.48 24.10 -14.42
CA VAL A 317 -6.66 22.64 -14.29
C VAL A 317 -7.70 22.23 -13.25
N LYS A 318 -8.10 23.11 -12.32
CA LYS A 318 -8.89 22.73 -11.13
C LYS A 318 -10.20 22.01 -11.45
N LYS A 319 -10.84 22.33 -12.59
CA LYS A 319 -12.09 21.70 -13.06
C LYS A 319 -11.94 20.20 -13.40
N LYS A 320 -10.70 19.68 -13.50
CA LYS A 320 -10.41 18.26 -13.73
C LYS A 320 -10.39 17.43 -12.43
N PHE A 321 -10.45 18.09 -11.27
CA PHE A 321 -10.60 17.43 -9.98
C PHE A 321 -12.05 17.43 -9.50
N ASN A 322 -12.40 16.45 -8.66
CA ASN A 322 -13.31 16.74 -7.57
C ASN A 322 -12.45 17.43 -6.51
N PHE A 323 -12.88 18.58 -5.96
CA PHE A 323 -12.07 19.31 -4.98
C PHE A 323 -12.93 20.17 -4.04
N GLN A 324 -12.34 20.55 -2.92
CA GLN A 324 -12.89 21.50 -1.96
C GLN A 324 -11.73 22.30 -1.35
N GLN A 325 -11.87 23.62 -1.24
CA GLN A 325 -10.91 24.44 -0.50
C GLN A 325 -11.03 24.17 1.00
N VAL A 326 -9.89 24.10 1.69
CA VAL A 326 -9.83 23.83 3.14
C VAL A 326 -8.94 24.86 3.83
N PRO A 327 -9.19 25.20 5.10
CA PRO A 327 -8.29 26.04 5.88
C PRO A 327 -6.88 25.44 5.99
N PHE A 328 -5.87 26.30 6.07
CA PHE A 328 -4.47 25.89 6.16
C PHE A 328 -4.20 25.02 7.41
N GLU A 329 -4.79 25.36 8.54
CA GLU A 329 -4.64 24.65 9.82
C GLU A 329 -5.12 23.20 9.69
N MET A 330 -6.16 22.99 8.87
CA MET A 330 -6.71 21.68 8.56
C MET A 330 -5.74 20.86 7.68
N ALA A 331 -5.13 21.49 6.68
CA ALA A 331 -4.14 20.90 5.79
C ALA A 331 -2.90 20.38 6.55
N VAL A 332 -2.43 21.13 7.54
CA VAL A 332 -1.19 20.81 8.27
C VAL A 332 -1.37 19.88 9.46
N ARG A 333 -2.58 19.79 10.05
CA ARG A 333 -2.85 19.00 11.27
C ARG A 333 -2.42 17.53 11.16
N GLY A 334 -2.66 16.91 10.01
CA GLY A 334 -2.27 15.52 9.74
C GLY A 334 -0.86 15.34 9.20
N ASN A 335 -0.17 16.42 8.85
CA ASN A 335 1.06 16.42 8.07
C ASN A 335 2.26 16.91 8.90
N ALA A 336 2.59 16.21 9.98
CA ALA A 336 3.67 16.60 10.91
C ALA A 336 5.03 16.81 10.23
N HIS A 337 5.28 16.11 9.13
CA HIS A 337 6.53 16.21 8.36
C HIS A 337 6.65 17.48 7.50
N LEU A 338 5.64 18.37 7.54
CA LEU A 338 5.82 19.74 7.07
C LEU A 338 6.81 20.53 7.93
N TYR A 339 6.91 20.24 9.22
CA TYR A 339 7.72 21.03 10.16
C TYR A 339 8.59 20.16 11.09
N ARG A 340 8.38 18.84 11.16
CA ARG A 340 9.20 17.93 11.97
C ARG A 340 10.07 17.01 11.14
N ASN A 341 11.35 16.95 11.52
CA ASN A 341 12.27 15.95 11.03
C ASN A 341 11.90 14.55 11.50
N VAL A 342 12.28 13.55 10.71
CA VAL A 342 12.17 12.15 11.11
C VAL A 342 13.09 11.94 12.30
N GLN A 343 12.53 11.46 13.40
CA GLN A 343 13.33 11.07 14.56
C GLN A 343 14.01 9.74 14.26
N GLN A 344 15.26 9.59 14.69
CA GLN A 344 15.97 8.33 14.64
C GLN A 344 15.93 7.70 16.03
N GLU A 345 15.51 6.45 16.12
CA GLU A 345 15.75 5.67 17.34
C GLU A 345 17.28 5.51 17.56
N PRO A 346 17.75 5.50 18.82
CA PRO A 346 19.18 5.42 19.14
C PRO A 346 19.68 3.99 18.91
N VAL A 347 19.97 3.67 17.65
CA VAL A 347 20.34 2.31 17.22
C VAL A 347 21.61 2.30 16.38
N ASP A 348 22.37 1.21 16.45
CA ASP A 348 23.56 1.00 15.63
C ASP A 348 23.16 0.69 14.17
N ARG A 349 23.18 1.74 13.33
CA ARG A 349 22.85 1.62 11.91
C ARG A 349 23.86 0.75 11.18
N GLU A 350 25.14 0.83 11.52
CA GLU A 350 26.19 0.12 10.80
C GLU A 350 26.03 -1.39 11.00
N GLU A 351 25.80 -1.84 12.23
CA GLU A 351 25.51 -3.24 12.54
C GLU A 351 24.27 -3.72 11.75
N PHE A 352 23.19 -2.93 11.76
CA PHE A 352 21.97 -3.27 11.04
C PHE A 352 22.21 -3.44 9.52
N TYR A 353 22.90 -2.49 8.88
CA TYR A 353 23.13 -2.55 7.44
C TYR A 353 24.14 -3.64 7.05
N ARG A 354 25.10 -4.00 7.92
CA ARG A 354 25.97 -5.17 7.72
C ARG A 354 25.20 -6.49 7.87
N ALA A 355 24.21 -6.55 8.75
CA ALA A 355 23.35 -7.73 8.88
C ALA A 355 22.56 -8.00 7.57
N LEU A 356 22.10 -6.96 6.87
CA LEU A 356 21.39 -7.08 5.59
C LEU A 356 22.22 -7.72 4.46
N ASP A 357 23.54 -7.87 4.61
CA ASP A 357 24.38 -8.59 3.65
C ASP A 357 24.25 -10.12 3.80
N ARG A 358 23.74 -10.59 4.95
CA ARG A 358 23.69 -12.02 5.31
C ARG A 358 22.27 -12.54 5.50
N MET A 359 21.29 -11.66 5.73
CA MET A 359 19.90 -12.04 6.01
C MET A 359 18.89 -11.09 5.38
N SER A 360 17.62 -11.52 5.33
CA SER A 360 16.52 -10.69 4.84
C SER A 360 16.19 -9.56 5.80
N LEU A 361 15.49 -8.52 5.31
CA LEU A 361 15.09 -7.36 6.09
C LEU A 361 14.29 -7.78 7.33
N GLN A 362 13.38 -8.73 7.16
CA GLN A 362 12.55 -9.26 8.25
C GLN A 362 13.41 -9.94 9.33
N GLU A 363 14.40 -10.74 8.91
CA GLU A 363 15.33 -11.43 9.82
C GLU A 363 16.23 -10.42 10.53
N ALA A 364 16.81 -9.47 9.81
CA ALA A 364 17.67 -8.42 10.36
C ALA A 364 16.92 -7.59 11.40
N LEU A 365 15.70 -7.14 11.10
CA LEU A 365 14.87 -6.43 12.06
C LEU A 365 14.53 -7.29 13.28
N SER A 366 14.30 -8.59 13.09
CA SER A 366 14.00 -9.49 14.21
C SER A 366 15.18 -9.66 15.16
N VAL A 367 16.39 -9.87 14.64
CA VAL A 367 17.62 -9.98 15.44
C VAL A 367 17.95 -8.64 16.09
N PHE A 368 17.92 -7.56 15.31
CA PHE A 368 18.27 -6.23 15.76
C PHE A 368 17.35 -5.75 16.88
N TYR A 369 16.03 -5.91 16.73
CA TYR A 369 15.08 -5.56 17.79
C TYR A 369 14.99 -6.59 18.92
N GLN A 370 15.43 -7.84 18.76
CA GLN A 370 15.60 -8.76 19.89
C GLN A 370 16.79 -8.36 20.76
N ASN A 371 17.88 -7.91 20.14
CA ASN A 371 19.09 -7.45 20.83
C ASN A 371 18.87 -6.08 21.51
N TYR A 372 18.14 -5.16 20.86
CA TYR A 372 17.83 -3.84 21.41
C TYR A 372 16.56 -3.79 22.27
N ASN A 373 15.59 -4.69 22.07
CA ASN A 373 14.46 -4.87 22.98
C ASN A 373 14.58 -6.20 23.73
N ARG A 374 15.05 -6.14 24.99
CA ARG A 374 14.28 -6.82 26.03
C ARG A 374 12.87 -6.27 25.90
N ILE A 375 11.93 -6.99 25.28
CA ILE A 375 10.53 -6.55 25.19
C ILE A 375 10.12 -6.21 26.63
N PRO A 376 9.84 -4.93 26.97
CA PRO A 376 9.54 -4.59 28.34
C PRO A 376 8.33 -5.43 28.77
N LEU A 377 8.37 -6.04 29.96
CA LEU A 377 7.27 -6.83 30.51
C LEU A 377 5.91 -6.12 30.29
N LEU A 378 5.92 -4.80 30.46
CA LEU A 378 4.84 -3.87 30.18
C LEU A 378 4.23 -3.96 28.77
N ARG A 379 5.03 -4.15 27.70
CA ARG A 379 4.51 -4.25 26.32
C ARG A 379 3.86 -5.60 26.04
N ARG A 380 4.41 -6.68 26.62
CA ARG A 380 3.80 -8.02 26.59
C ARG A 380 2.48 -8.02 27.38
N MET A 381 2.48 -7.43 28.57
CA MET A 381 1.27 -7.22 29.39
C MET A 381 0.23 -6.38 28.65
N ARG A 382 0.61 -5.25 28.04
CA ARG A 382 -0.31 -4.42 27.22
C ARG A 382 -0.94 -5.19 26.08
N ARG A 383 -0.20 -6.06 25.39
CA ARG A 383 -0.74 -6.91 24.32
C ARG A 383 -1.76 -7.90 24.87
N THR A 384 -1.43 -8.56 25.99
CA THR A 384 -2.35 -9.49 26.66
C THR A 384 -3.61 -8.76 27.14
N VAL A 385 -3.48 -7.60 27.81
CA VAL A 385 -4.61 -6.77 28.26
C VAL A 385 -5.47 -6.33 27.07
N LYS A 386 -4.85 -5.87 25.97
CA LYS A 386 -5.59 -5.49 24.76
C LYS A 386 -6.36 -6.68 24.18
N ASN A 387 -5.77 -7.88 24.17
CA ASN A 387 -6.45 -9.10 23.73
C ASN A 387 -7.61 -9.46 24.66
N ILE A 388 -7.44 -9.33 25.99
CA ILE A 388 -8.51 -9.56 26.99
C ILE A 388 -9.65 -8.55 26.81
N LEU A 389 -9.36 -7.26 26.64
CA LEU A 389 -10.37 -6.23 26.39
C LEU A 389 -11.11 -6.48 25.08
N ARG A 390 -10.37 -6.84 24.02
CA ARG A 390 -10.95 -7.21 22.73
C ARG A 390 -11.82 -8.46 22.86
N PHE A 391 -11.37 -9.45 23.63
CA PHE A 391 -12.13 -10.64 23.97
C PHE A 391 -13.43 -10.28 24.68
N GLY A 392 -13.38 -9.54 25.79
CA GLY A 392 -14.57 -9.17 26.56
C GLY A 392 -15.57 -8.39 25.70
N TYR A 393 -15.09 -7.42 24.92
CA TYR A 393 -15.92 -6.67 23.99
C TYR A 393 -16.57 -7.56 22.92
N ALA A 394 -15.79 -8.41 22.24
CA ALA A 394 -16.29 -9.28 21.19
C ALA A 394 -17.26 -10.34 21.74
N PHE A 395 -16.90 -10.96 22.87
CA PHE A 395 -17.73 -11.93 23.57
C PHE A 395 -19.10 -11.35 23.89
N ILE A 396 -19.17 -10.20 24.58
CA ILE A 396 -20.45 -9.54 24.90
C ILE A 396 -21.20 -9.15 23.62
N ARG A 397 -20.51 -8.52 22.67
CA ARG A 397 -21.11 -8.02 21.42
C ARG A 397 -21.78 -9.13 20.60
N TYR A 398 -21.12 -10.27 20.44
CA TYR A 398 -21.56 -11.32 19.51
C TYR A 398 -22.41 -12.38 20.19
N THR A 399 -22.06 -12.83 21.39
CA THR A 399 -22.90 -13.79 22.13
C THR A 399 -24.17 -13.14 22.68
N ARG A 400 -24.13 -11.81 22.92
CA ARG A 400 -25.17 -11.03 23.59
C ARG A 400 -25.58 -11.63 24.94
N LEU A 401 -24.68 -12.38 25.56
CA LEU A 401 -24.89 -13.11 26.82
C LEU A 401 -26.09 -14.06 26.81
N HIS A 402 -26.56 -14.49 25.63
CA HIS A 402 -27.59 -15.53 25.56
C HIS A 402 -27.01 -16.89 26.01
N PRO A 403 -27.77 -17.72 26.75
CA PRO A 403 -27.24 -18.96 27.34
C PRO A 403 -26.59 -19.90 26.32
N ARG A 404 -27.27 -20.17 25.20
CA ARG A 404 -26.79 -21.11 24.17
C ARG A 404 -25.49 -20.64 23.47
N PRO A 405 -25.38 -19.40 22.96
CA PRO A 405 -24.10 -18.87 22.46
C PRO A 405 -22.97 -18.88 23.48
N VAL A 406 -23.23 -18.55 24.74
CA VAL A 406 -22.22 -18.57 25.81
C VAL A 406 -21.69 -19.98 26.04
N LEU A 407 -22.58 -20.97 26.16
CA LEU A 407 -22.19 -22.38 26.31
C LEU A 407 -21.38 -22.88 25.10
N GLN A 408 -21.83 -22.57 23.88
CA GLN A 408 -21.09 -22.93 22.67
C GLN A 408 -19.72 -22.26 22.61
N PHE A 409 -19.61 -21.00 23.04
CA PHE A 409 -18.33 -20.29 23.09
C PHE A 409 -17.31 -21.05 23.94
N PHE A 410 -17.63 -21.34 25.21
CA PHE A 410 -16.69 -22.04 26.09
C PHE A 410 -16.45 -23.50 25.69
N ARG A 411 -17.39 -24.13 25.00
CA ARG A 411 -17.21 -25.49 24.44
C ARG A 411 -16.18 -25.54 23.32
N TRP A 412 -16.11 -24.51 22.48
CA TRP A 412 -15.28 -24.51 21.26
C TRP A 412 -14.05 -23.59 21.32
N ASN A 413 -13.77 -22.99 22.46
CA ASN A 413 -12.62 -22.13 22.67
C ASN A 413 -11.83 -22.55 23.90
N SER A 414 -10.50 -22.60 23.78
CA SER A 414 -9.61 -22.81 24.91
C SER A 414 -9.03 -21.48 25.41
N VAL A 415 -8.78 -21.37 26.71
CA VAL A 415 -8.18 -20.17 27.33
C VAL A 415 -6.83 -19.80 26.68
N PRO A 416 -5.91 -20.74 26.39
CA PRO A 416 -4.64 -20.40 25.72
C PRO A 416 -4.84 -19.74 24.34
N GLU A 417 -5.80 -20.22 23.56
CA GLU A 417 -6.08 -19.65 22.23
C GLU A 417 -6.72 -18.27 22.33
N ILE A 418 -7.63 -18.05 23.29
CA ILE A 418 -8.21 -16.73 23.58
C ILE A 418 -7.12 -15.71 23.93
N LEU A 419 -6.16 -16.09 24.78
CA LEU A 419 -5.04 -15.21 25.16
C LEU A 419 -4.13 -14.87 23.97
N ARG A 420 -3.98 -15.79 23.01
CA ARG A 420 -3.30 -15.57 21.73
C ARG A 420 -4.11 -14.70 20.76
N GLY A 421 -5.39 -14.47 21.03
CA GLY A 421 -6.31 -13.66 20.22
C GLY A 421 -7.11 -14.47 19.19
N ASN A 422 -7.14 -15.79 19.35
CA ASN A 422 -7.89 -16.72 18.49
C ASN A 422 -9.20 -17.08 19.17
N MET A 423 -10.34 -16.87 18.50
CA MET A 423 -11.66 -17.13 19.08
C MET A 423 -12.74 -17.42 18.04
N LEU A 424 -13.56 -18.43 18.29
CA LEU A 424 -14.83 -18.73 17.60
C LEU A 424 -16.00 -18.14 18.40
N LEU A 425 -16.70 -17.18 17.82
CA LEU A 425 -17.78 -16.41 18.44
C LEU A 425 -19.12 -16.78 17.78
N PRO A 426 -19.86 -17.76 18.32
CA PRO A 426 -21.22 -18.03 17.89
C PRO A 426 -22.16 -16.92 18.37
N THR A 427 -23.05 -16.48 17.50
CA THR A 427 -24.13 -15.54 17.82
C THR A 427 -25.44 -16.29 18.15
N PRO A 428 -26.50 -15.63 18.67
CA PRO A 428 -27.80 -16.27 18.85
C PRO A 428 -28.33 -16.90 17.55
N HIS A 429 -29.02 -18.04 17.64
CA HIS A 429 -29.48 -18.84 16.49
C HIS A 429 -28.35 -19.49 15.67
N CYS A 430 -27.19 -19.75 16.28
CA CYS A 430 -26.17 -20.62 15.71
C CYS A 430 -26.26 -22.05 16.26
N VAL A 431 -26.11 -23.02 15.37
CA VAL A 431 -26.02 -24.44 15.68
C VAL A 431 -24.68 -24.96 15.18
N ILE A 432 -23.85 -25.47 16.11
CA ILE A 432 -22.59 -26.14 15.79
C ILE A 432 -22.72 -27.60 16.18
N GLN A 433 -22.66 -28.49 15.18
CA GLN A 433 -22.54 -29.93 15.34
C GLN A 433 -21.18 -30.35 14.80
N ASN A 434 -20.30 -30.85 15.67
CA ASN A 434 -18.92 -31.16 15.31
C ASN A 434 -18.51 -32.55 15.84
N HIS A 435 -18.13 -33.41 14.90
CA HIS A 435 -17.53 -34.74 15.08
C HIS A 435 -16.10 -34.82 14.52
N GLY A 436 -15.56 -33.68 14.06
CA GLY A 436 -14.22 -33.55 13.48
C GLY A 436 -13.36 -32.52 14.23
N LYS A 437 -12.54 -31.77 13.48
CA LYS A 437 -11.57 -30.80 14.02
C LYS A 437 -11.94 -29.37 13.64
N ILE A 438 -11.91 -28.47 14.61
CA ILE A 438 -12.02 -27.02 14.41
C ILE A 438 -10.67 -26.39 14.78
N LYS A 439 -10.02 -25.73 13.83
CA LYS A 439 -8.78 -24.99 14.04
C LYS A 439 -9.03 -23.50 13.77
N VAL A 440 -8.91 -22.68 14.80
CA VAL A 440 -9.21 -21.24 14.68
C VAL A 440 -7.96 -20.42 14.90
N LYS A 441 -7.62 -19.60 13.91
CA LYS A 441 -6.71 -18.47 14.08
C LYS A 441 -7.46 -17.18 13.79
N GLY A 442 -7.24 -16.15 14.61
CA GLY A 442 -7.97 -14.89 14.56
C GLY A 442 -9.38 -14.94 15.16
N VAL A 443 -10.14 -13.87 14.94
CA VAL A 443 -11.51 -13.72 15.45
C VAL A 443 -12.49 -14.21 14.38
N VAL A 444 -13.13 -15.34 14.64
CA VAL A 444 -14.13 -15.97 13.76
C VAL A 444 -15.52 -15.74 14.33
N VAL A 445 -16.39 -15.06 13.60
CA VAL A 445 -17.78 -14.82 14.00
C VAL A 445 -18.68 -15.73 13.20
N LEU A 446 -19.50 -16.55 13.89
CA LEU A 446 -20.51 -17.40 13.26
C LEU A 446 -21.90 -16.80 13.46
N GLY A 447 -22.62 -16.59 12.36
CA GLY A 447 -23.97 -16.01 12.34
C GLY A 447 -24.00 -14.49 12.52
N GLY A 448 -22.95 -13.76 12.11
CA GLY A 448 -22.85 -12.31 12.28
C GLY A 448 -24.10 -11.57 11.77
N LYS A 449 -24.82 -10.89 12.69
CA LYS A 449 -26.12 -10.26 12.40
C LYS A 449 -26.00 -8.78 12.07
N ARG A 450 -26.53 -8.38 10.91
CA ARG A 450 -26.84 -6.98 10.60
C ARG A 450 -28.19 -6.56 11.18
N VAL A 451 -29.18 -7.45 11.11
CA VAL A 451 -30.48 -7.30 11.77
C VAL A 451 -30.46 -8.07 13.09
N LEU A 452 -30.24 -7.37 14.20
CA LEU A 452 -29.95 -7.97 15.51
C LEU A 452 -31.04 -8.93 16.03
N LYS A 453 -32.30 -8.73 15.63
CA LYS A 453 -33.46 -9.54 16.04
C LYS A 453 -33.76 -10.72 15.08
N SER A 454 -33.00 -10.89 14.00
CA SER A 454 -33.21 -12.00 13.06
C SER A 454 -33.10 -13.36 13.78
N LYS A 455 -34.01 -14.29 13.45
CA LYS A 455 -34.02 -15.67 13.94
C LYS A 455 -33.49 -16.68 12.93
N ALA A 456 -33.01 -16.22 11.78
CA ALA A 456 -32.43 -17.09 10.76
C ALA A 456 -31.27 -17.91 11.36
N GLU A 457 -31.39 -19.23 11.22
CA GLU A 457 -30.45 -20.17 11.81
C GLU A 457 -29.16 -20.22 10.99
N THR A 458 -28.01 -20.20 11.67
CA THR A 458 -26.70 -20.45 11.04
C THR A 458 -26.20 -21.81 11.48
N ARG A 459 -25.85 -22.67 10.54
CA ARG A 459 -25.50 -24.06 10.78
C ARG A 459 -24.04 -24.31 10.41
N LEU A 460 -23.32 -24.99 11.31
CA LEU A 460 -22.00 -25.54 11.06
C LEU A 460 -22.03 -27.02 11.44
N LEU A 461 -21.98 -27.88 10.41
CA LEU A 461 -21.85 -29.32 10.56
C LEU A 461 -20.43 -29.74 10.14
N ILE A 462 -19.76 -30.50 11.00
CA ILE A 462 -18.46 -31.12 10.70
C ILE A 462 -18.57 -32.59 11.06
N ASP A 463 -18.46 -33.46 10.07
CA ASP A 463 -18.52 -34.91 10.25
C ASP A 463 -17.18 -35.47 10.71
N LYS A 464 -17.19 -36.77 11.04
CA LYS A 464 -16.00 -37.50 11.51
C LYS A 464 -14.85 -37.32 10.52
N GLY A 465 -13.68 -36.92 11.01
CA GLY A 465 -12.49 -36.70 10.17
C GLY A 465 -12.48 -35.40 9.38
N GLY A 466 -13.59 -34.66 9.28
CA GLY A 466 -13.64 -33.35 8.65
C GLY A 466 -12.84 -32.29 9.43
N VAL A 467 -12.33 -31.29 8.72
CA VAL A 467 -11.53 -30.20 9.27
C VAL A 467 -12.07 -28.85 8.82
N PHE A 468 -12.49 -28.03 9.77
CA PHE A 468 -12.76 -26.60 9.57
C PHE A 468 -11.57 -25.80 10.09
N GLU A 469 -10.93 -25.01 9.23
CA GLU A 469 -9.73 -24.26 9.55
C GLU A 469 -9.84 -22.79 9.15
N THR A 470 -9.42 -21.89 10.05
CA THR A 470 -9.20 -20.48 9.73
C THR A 470 -7.76 -20.08 10.02
N ALA A 471 -7.15 -19.32 9.11
CA ALA A 471 -5.81 -18.75 9.29
C ALA A 471 -5.82 -17.28 9.76
N GLY A 472 -7.00 -16.66 9.83
CA GLY A 472 -7.19 -15.29 10.31
C GLY A 472 -8.67 -14.96 10.57
N ALA A 473 -8.97 -13.68 10.76
CA ALA A 473 -10.34 -13.24 11.06
C ALA A 473 -11.33 -13.64 9.96
N CYS A 474 -12.51 -14.13 10.32
CA CYS A 474 -13.54 -14.54 9.37
C CYS A 474 -14.92 -14.20 9.95
N THR A 475 -15.81 -13.61 9.16
CA THR A 475 -17.20 -13.39 9.59
C THR A 475 -18.14 -14.15 8.67
N ILE A 476 -18.81 -15.16 9.21
CA ILE A 476 -19.89 -15.89 8.55
C ILE A 476 -21.21 -15.25 8.96
N GLY A 477 -21.93 -14.68 8.01
CA GLY A 477 -23.21 -14.02 8.28
C GLY A 477 -24.34 -14.99 8.61
N TYR A 478 -25.41 -14.45 9.19
CA TYR A 478 -26.58 -15.22 9.62
C TYR A 478 -27.28 -15.96 8.47
N GLY A 479 -27.97 -17.07 8.76
CA GLY A 479 -28.69 -17.86 7.75
C GLY A 479 -27.80 -18.84 6.97
N SER A 480 -26.47 -18.77 7.13
CA SER A 480 -25.55 -19.60 6.37
C SER A 480 -25.56 -21.06 6.80
N ASP A 481 -25.35 -21.97 5.85
CA ASP A 481 -25.24 -23.42 6.03
C ASP A 481 -23.86 -23.90 5.57
N ILE A 482 -23.03 -24.33 6.53
CA ILE A 482 -21.67 -24.80 6.27
C ILE A 482 -21.57 -26.25 6.71
N GLN A 483 -21.20 -27.12 5.78
CA GLN A 483 -21.07 -28.55 6.00
C GLN A 483 -19.70 -29.03 5.55
N VAL A 484 -18.99 -29.72 6.43
CA VAL A 484 -17.71 -30.38 6.16
C VAL A 484 -17.91 -31.88 6.36
N PHE A 485 -18.01 -32.63 5.28
CA PHE A 485 -18.26 -34.08 5.31
C PHE A 485 -17.02 -34.88 5.70
N HIS A 486 -17.16 -36.20 5.72
CA HIS A 486 -16.13 -37.14 6.12
C HIS A 486 -14.81 -36.90 5.38
N SER A 487 -13.75 -36.60 6.13
CA SER A 487 -12.41 -36.29 5.63
C SER A 487 -12.26 -35.02 4.77
N GLY A 488 -13.29 -34.18 4.65
CA GLY A 488 -13.22 -32.90 3.93
C GLY A 488 -12.40 -31.84 4.68
N HIS A 489 -11.72 -30.94 3.94
CA HIS A 489 -10.94 -29.83 4.50
C HIS A 489 -11.44 -28.47 4.00
N LEU A 490 -12.13 -27.71 4.86
CA LEU A 490 -12.55 -26.33 4.57
C LEU A 490 -11.61 -25.33 5.23
N VAL A 491 -11.01 -24.45 4.43
CA VAL A 491 -10.04 -23.44 4.87
C VAL A 491 -10.48 -22.03 4.48
N PHE A 492 -10.51 -21.13 5.47
CA PHE A 492 -10.56 -19.68 5.28
C PHE A 492 -9.22 -19.05 5.64
N GLU A 493 -8.54 -18.41 4.68
CA GLU A 493 -7.20 -17.88 4.91
C GLU A 493 -7.15 -16.55 5.69
N GLY A 494 -8.30 -15.92 5.95
CA GLY A 494 -8.44 -14.77 6.84
C GLY A 494 -8.82 -13.47 6.15
N GLY A 495 -9.40 -12.53 6.89
CA GLY A 495 -10.01 -11.31 6.33
C GLY A 495 -11.33 -11.58 5.59
N ASN A 496 -11.88 -12.79 5.65
CA ASN A 496 -13.05 -13.18 4.88
C ASN A 496 -14.34 -12.63 5.47
N ILE A 497 -15.21 -12.11 4.61
CA ILE A 497 -16.52 -11.58 4.99
C ILE A 497 -17.58 -12.27 4.16
N ILE A 498 -18.43 -13.05 4.81
CA ILE A 498 -19.58 -13.70 4.21
C ILE A 498 -20.83 -12.99 4.69
N ASN A 499 -21.70 -12.64 3.76
CA ASN A 499 -23.00 -12.04 4.05
C ASN A 499 -23.97 -13.13 4.55
N SER A 500 -25.28 -12.94 4.38
CA SER A 500 -26.27 -13.92 4.84
C SER A 500 -26.50 -15.08 3.88
N ASP A 501 -27.01 -16.18 4.42
CA ASP A 501 -27.61 -17.28 3.65
C ASP A 501 -26.64 -18.01 2.70
N ALA A 502 -25.33 -17.93 2.95
CA ALA A 502 -24.35 -18.65 2.14
C ALA A 502 -24.40 -20.16 2.40
N VAL A 503 -24.19 -20.96 1.36
CA VAL A 503 -24.15 -22.43 1.45
C VAL A 503 -22.77 -22.91 1.04
N ILE A 504 -22.04 -23.53 1.96
CA ILE A 504 -20.69 -24.07 1.69
C ILE A 504 -20.66 -25.55 2.04
N ILE A 505 -20.51 -26.41 1.03
CA ILE A 505 -20.53 -27.87 1.20
C ILE A 505 -19.17 -28.43 0.77
N CYS A 506 -18.38 -28.89 1.73
CA CYS A 506 -17.02 -29.40 1.53
C CYS A 506 -16.96 -30.90 1.83
N ALA A 507 -16.65 -31.70 0.81
CA ALA A 507 -16.45 -33.14 0.91
C ALA A 507 -14.98 -33.56 0.76
N GLU A 508 -14.18 -32.79 0.04
CA GLU A 508 -12.78 -33.10 -0.24
C GLU A 508 -11.87 -31.95 0.23
N ASP A 509 -11.89 -30.81 -0.44
CA ASP A 509 -11.06 -29.64 -0.09
C ASP A 509 -11.65 -28.36 -0.70
N ILE A 510 -11.93 -27.37 0.14
CA ILE A 510 -12.33 -26.02 -0.26
C ILE A 510 -11.39 -25.03 0.42
N ARG A 511 -10.63 -24.28 -0.38
CA ARG A 511 -9.72 -23.24 0.11
C ARG A 511 -10.16 -21.87 -0.37
N ILE A 512 -10.44 -20.98 0.57
CA ILE A 512 -10.88 -19.61 0.33
C ILE A 512 -9.77 -18.66 0.76
N GLY A 513 -9.14 -18.02 -0.23
CA GLY A 513 -8.03 -17.09 -0.04
C GLY A 513 -8.42 -15.85 0.75
N LYS A 514 -7.40 -15.12 1.21
CA LYS A 514 -7.54 -13.97 2.11
C LYS A 514 -8.44 -12.88 1.54
N ASN A 515 -9.08 -12.12 2.43
CA ASN A 515 -9.86 -10.92 2.06
C ASN A 515 -10.96 -11.18 1.01
N THR A 516 -11.47 -12.41 0.91
CA THR A 516 -12.57 -12.74 0.00
C THR A 516 -13.90 -12.29 0.59
N ALA A 517 -14.73 -11.61 -0.21
CA ALA A 517 -16.09 -11.20 0.14
C ALA A 517 -17.11 -12.09 -0.56
N ILE A 518 -17.99 -12.70 0.22
CA ILE A 518 -19.03 -13.61 -0.26
C ILE A 518 -20.40 -12.93 -0.08
N GLY A 519 -21.08 -12.67 -1.20
CA GLY A 519 -22.42 -12.09 -1.24
C GLY A 519 -23.50 -12.98 -0.61
N ARG A 520 -24.75 -12.49 -0.60
CA ARG A 520 -25.86 -13.25 -0.03
C ARG A 520 -26.19 -14.48 -0.87
N GLY A 521 -26.60 -15.57 -0.25
CA GLY A 521 -27.09 -16.74 -0.98
C GLY A 521 -26.07 -17.42 -1.88
N VAL A 522 -24.77 -17.11 -1.73
CA VAL A 522 -23.71 -17.70 -2.55
C VAL A 522 -23.54 -19.17 -2.18
N VAL A 523 -23.41 -20.03 -3.19
CA VAL A 523 -23.20 -21.47 -3.02
C VAL A 523 -21.79 -21.82 -3.47
N ILE A 524 -21.01 -22.47 -2.60
CA ILE A 524 -19.70 -23.00 -2.94
C ILE A 524 -19.67 -24.48 -2.57
N ARG A 525 -19.46 -25.35 -3.55
CA ARG A 525 -19.44 -26.80 -3.33
C ARG A 525 -18.35 -27.48 -4.13
N ASP A 526 -17.67 -28.42 -3.50
CA ASP A 526 -16.66 -29.29 -4.12
C ASP A 526 -17.20 -30.68 -4.46
N ASN A 527 -18.49 -30.93 -4.27
CA ASN A 527 -19.12 -32.22 -4.53
C ASN A 527 -20.51 -32.09 -5.11
N HIS A 528 -21.04 -33.18 -5.67
CA HIS A 528 -22.38 -33.27 -6.24
C HIS A 528 -23.41 -34.00 -5.33
N GLY A 529 -23.03 -34.34 -4.09
CA GLY A 529 -23.82 -35.17 -3.19
C GLY A 529 -23.63 -36.67 -3.43
N GLU A 530 -24.24 -37.51 -2.60
CA GLU A 530 -24.19 -38.97 -2.74
C GLU A 530 -25.09 -39.45 -3.88
N HIS A 531 -24.47 -39.92 -4.96
CA HIS A 531 -25.15 -40.52 -6.11
C HIS A 531 -24.13 -41.28 -6.96
N TRP A 532 -24.61 -42.08 -7.91
CA TRP A 532 -23.79 -42.85 -8.83
C TRP A 532 -24.09 -42.41 -10.26
N MET A 533 -23.04 -42.12 -11.03
CA MET A 533 -23.14 -41.86 -12.46
C MET A 533 -22.24 -42.83 -13.22
N ASN A 534 -22.80 -43.48 -14.23
CA ASN A 534 -22.06 -44.39 -15.11
C ASN A 534 -21.38 -43.60 -16.23
N ILE A 535 -20.39 -42.77 -15.86
CA ILE A 535 -19.58 -41.99 -16.79
C ILE A 535 -18.10 -42.28 -16.46
N PRO A 536 -17.30 -42.78 -17.41
CA PRO A 536 -15.88 -43.05 -17.19
C PRO A 536 -15.15 -41.81 -16.64
N GLY A 537 -14.42 -41.99 -15.54
CA GLY A 537 -13.65 -40.92 -14.90
C GLY A 537 -14.47 -39.92 -14.09
N TYR A 538 -15.78 -40.14 -13.92
CA TYR A 538 -16.60 -39.30 -13.04
C TYR A 538 -16.09 -39.35 -11.60
N ARG A 539 -15.93 -38.16 -11.00
CA ARG A 539 -15.62 -38.01 -9.59
C ARG A 539 -16.74 -37.24 -8.90
N PRO A 540 -17.30 -37.76 -7.81
CA PRO A 540 -18.39 -37.09 -7.07
C PRO A 540 -17.92 -35.83 -6.36
N SER A 541 -16.62 -35.76 -6.02
CA SER A 541 -15.95 -34.59 -5.46
C SER A 541 -14.74 -34.17 -6.30
N ARG A 542 -14.48 -32.85 -6.35
CA ARG A 542 -13.29 -32.24 -6.93
C ARG A 542 -12.99 -30.94 -6.16
N PRO A 543 -11.75 -30.71 -5.68
CA PRO A 543 -11.39 -29.57 -4.86
C PRO A 543 -11.73 -28.21 -5.48
N VAL A 544 -12.13 -27.25 -4.65
CA VAL A 544 -12.36 -25.86 -5.06
C VAL A 544 -11.28 -24.96 -4.47
N GLN A 545 -10.64 -24.16 -5.32
CA GLN A 545 -9.60 -23.22 -4.93
C GLN A 545 -10.02 -21.79 -5.30
N ILE A 546 -10.19 -20.94 -4.32
CA ILE A 546 -10.52 -19.53 -4.50
C ILE A 546 -9.31 -18.70 -4.05
N GLY A 547 -8.79 -17.87 -4.95
CA GLY A 547 -7.65 -16.99 -4.68
C GLY A 547 -7.96 -15.89 -3.65
N GLU A 548 -6.97 -15.02 -3.44
CA GLU A 548 -7.11 -13.89 -2.52
C GLU A 548 -7.93 -12.74 -3.14
N HIS A 549 -8.60 -11.97 -2.30
CA HIS A 549 -9.34 -10.75 -2.68
C HIS A 549 -10.36 -11.00 -3.79
N VAL A 550 -11.12 -12.09 -3.70
CA VAL A 550 -12.21 -12.40 -4.63
C VAL A 550 -13.53 -11.82 -4.11
N TRP A 551 -14.39 -11.32 -5.00
CA TRP A 551 -15.72 -10.84 -4.66
C TRP A 551 -16.81 -11.64 -5.36
N PHE A 552 -17.67 -12.30 -4.58
CA PHE A 552 -18.87 -12.95 -5.10
C PHE A 552 -20.09 -12.03 -4.94
N GLY A 553 -20.73 -11.75 -6.07
CA GLY A 553 -22.06 -11.18 -6.13
C GLY A 553 -23.12 -12.12 -5.55
N GLU A 554 -24.27 -11.56 -5.22
CA GLU A 554 -25.38 -12.31 -4.63
C GLU A 554 -25.78 -13.52 -5.49
N ARG A 555 -26.01 -14.67 -4.84
CA ARG A 555 -26.46 -15.93 -5.46
C ARG A 555 -25.55 -16.48 -6.55
N ALA A 556 -24.26 -16.12 -6.55
CA ALA A 556 -23.27 -16.81 -7.37
C ALA A 556 -23.10 -18.27 -6.88
N VAL A 557 -22.82 -19.17 -7.82
CA VAL A 557 -22.64 -20.61 -7.56
C VAL A 557 -21.27 -21.05 -8.07
N VAL A 558 -20.48 -21.70 -7.22
CA VAL A 558 -19.19 -22.31 -7.59
C VAL A 558 -19.34 -23.83 -7.57
N MET A 559 -19.06 -24.44 -8.71
CA MET A 559 -19.18 -25.89 -8.90
C MET A 559 -17.87 -26.63 -8.58
N PRO A 560 -17.93 -27.96 -8.41
CA PRO A 560 -16.76 -28.75 -8.04
C PRO A 560 -15.60 -28.60 -9.01
N GLY A 561 -14.35 -28.60 -8.53
CA GLY A 561 -13.14 -28.57 -9.37
C GLY A 561 -12.72 -27.20 -9.89
N VAL A 562 -13.47 -26.14 -9.55
CA VAL A 562 -13.20 -24.78 -10.01
C VAL A 562 -12.01 -24.17 -9.27
N LYS A 563 -11.13 -23.52 -10.03
CA LYS A 563 -10.08 -22.63 -9.55
C LYS A 563 -10.39 -21.19 -9.97
N ILE A 564 -10.49 -20.27 -9.00
CA ILE A 564 -10.73 -18.84 -9.25
C ILE A 564 -9.47 -18.07 -8.89
N GLY A 565 -8.89 -17.36 -9.86
CA GLY A 565 -7.71 -16.54 -9.63
C GLY A 565 -7.98 -15.34 -8.70
N SER A 566 -6.92 -14.88 -8.03
CA SER A 566 -6.99 -13.74 -7.08
C SER A 566 -7.45 -12.45 -7.74
N GLY A 567 -8.15 -11.59 -6.99
CA GLY A 567 -8.61 -10.28 -7.46
C GLY A 567 -9.77 -10.35 -8.47
N SER A 568 -10.47 -11.47 -8.56
CA SER A 568 -11.59 -11.65 -9.49
C SER A 568 -12.95 -11.28 -8.86
N VAL A 569 -13.88 -10.84 -9.70
CA VAL A 569 -15.27 -10.53 -9.33
C VAL A 569 -16.20 -11.49 -10.06
N ILE A 570 -17.00 -12.21 -9.30
CA ILE A 570 -18.05 -13.10 -9.81
C ILE A 570 -19.37 -12.34 -9.71
N SER A 571 -19.97 -12.00 -10.84
CA SER A 571 -21.22 -11.23 -10.84
C SER A 571 -22.37 -12.00 -10.19
N ALA A 572 -23.42 -11.28 -9.80
CA ALA A 572 -24.61 -11.86 -9.18
C ALA A 572 -25.25 -12.94 -10.08
N CYS A 573 -25.83 -13.97 -9.46
CA CYS A 573 -26.50 -15.11 -10.09
C CYS A 573 -25.64 -15.88 -11.12
N SER A 574 -24.31 -15.73 -11.09
CA SER A 574 -23.43 -16.40 -12.04
C SER A 574 -23.07 -17.80 -11.57
N VAL A 575 -22.95 -18.75 -12.50
CA VAL A 575 -22.61 -20.15 -12.19
C VAL A 575 -21.25 -20.49 -12.79
N VAL A 576 -20.26 -20.61 -11.92
CA VAL A 576 -18.88 -20.90 -12.29
C VAL A 576 -18.70 -22.42 -12.37
N THR A 577 -18.55 -22.92 -13.60
CA THR A 577 -18.34 -24.35 -13.91
C THR A 577 -16.91 -24.65 -14.37
N GLY A 578 -16.12 -23.63 -14.69
CA GLY A 578 -14.74 -23.74 -15.16
C GLY A 578 -13.79 -22.79 -14.43
N ASN A 579 -12.49 -22.98 -14.63
CA ASN A 579 -11.47 -22.15 -14.00
C ASN A 579 -11.52 -20.71 -14.53
N LEU A 580 -11.27 -19.75 -13.63
CA LEU A 580 -11.24 -18.34 -13.94
C LEU A 580 -9.83 -17.78 -13.73
N PRO A 581 -9.31 -16.96 -14.66
CA PRO A 581 -8.03 -16.28 -14.46
C PRO A 581 -8.12 -15.29 -13.29
N ALA A 582 -6.95 -14.81 -12.84
CA ALA A 582 -6.87 -13.73 -11.87
C ALA A 582 -7.35 -12.40 -12.47
N ARG A 583 -7.85 -11.50 -11.62
CA ARG A 583 -8.25 -10.12 -11.98
C ARG A 583 -9.29 -10.06 -13.10
N CYS A 584 -10.23 -10.99 -13.13
CA CYS A 584 -11.33 -10.95 -14.09
C CYS A 584 -12.66 -10.60 -13.45
N LEU A 585 -13.50 -9.88 -14.18
CA LEU A 585 -14.93 -9.84 -13.95
C LEU A 585 -15.57 -10.93 -14.81
N CYS A 586 -16.32 -11.85 -14.20
CA CYS A 586 -17.12 -12.82 -14.95
C CYS A 586 -18.61 -12.70 -14.64
N ALA A 587 -19.46 -13.04 -15.61
CA ALA A 587 -20.89 -13.21 -15.37
C ALA A 587 -21.51 -14.30 -16.26
N GLY A 588 -22.71 -14.75 -15.88
CA GLY A 588 -23.54 -15.64 -16.69
C GLY A 588 -23.69 -17.06 -16.11
N HIS A 589 -24.47 -17.88 -16.80
CA HIS A 589 -24.67 -19.30 -16.50
C HIS A 589 -24.59 -20.12 -17.82
N PRO A 590 -23.43 -20.72 -18.15
CA PRO A 590 -22.17 -20.71 -17.38
C PRO A 590 -21.49 -19.33 -17.37
N ALA A 591 -20.73 -19.05 -16.31
CA ALA A 591 -20.02 -17.79 -16.16
C ALA A 591 -18.87 -17.67 -17.17
N GLN A 592 -18.79 -16.52 -17.85
CA GLN A 592 -17.73 -16.18 -18.81
C GLN A 592 -17.00 -14.91 -18.38
N VAL A 593 -15.72 -14.81 -18.72
CA VAL A 593 -14.91 -13.60 -18.48
C VAL A 593 -15.41 -12.46 -19.38
N ILE A 594 -15.80 -11.34 -18.76
CA ILE A 594 -16.29 -10.13 -19.44
C ILE A 594 -15.20 -9.07 -19.52
N GLN A 595 -14.37 -8.98 -18.48
CA GLN A 595 -13.29 -8.00 -18.40
C GLN A 595 -12.09 -8.60 -17.66
N THR A 596 -10.90 -8.25 -18.09
CA THR A 596 -9.63 -8.61 -17.46
C THR A 596 -8.97 -7.38 -16.84
N GLU A 597 -7.96 -7.61 -16.00
CA GLU A 597 -7.17 -6.57 -15.34
C GLU A 597 -8.00 -5.59 -14.50
N ILE A 598 -9.07 -6.08 -13.87
CA ILE A 598 -9.88 -5.27 -12.98
C ILE A 598 -9.15 -4.97 -11.66
N ALA A 599 -9.49 -3.83 -11.05
CA ALA A 599 -9.07 -3.47 -9.70
C ALA A 599 -10.28 -2.96 -8.92
N PHE A 600 -10.43 -3.42 -7.68
CA PHE A 600 -11.54 -3.02 -6.83
C PHE A 600 -11.13 -3.03 -5.36
N LYS A 601 -11.92 -2.30 -4.55
CA LYS A 601 -11.81 -2.28 -3.10
C LYS A 601 -13.17 -2.66 -2.52
N LEU A 602 -13.16 -3.62 -1.60
CA LEU A 602 -14.33 -4.09 -0.84
C LEU A 602 -14.85 -3.07 0.19
#